data_AF-A0A7J9FP85-F1
#
_entry.id   AF-A0A7J9FP85-F1
#
_cell.length_a   1.000
_cell.length_b   1.000
_cell.length_c   1.000
_cell.angle_alpha   90.00
_cell.angle_beta   90.00
_cell.angle_gamma   90.00
#
_symmetry.space_group_name_H-M   'P 1'
#
loop_
_entity.id
_entity.type
_entity.pdbx_description
1 polymer ?
#
loop_
_entity_poly.entity_id
_entity_poly.type
_entity_poly.pdbx_seq_one_letter_code
_entity_poly.pdbx_strand_id
1 'polypeptide(L)'
;MTQREKCDSLVEGYVSELWDFTRVSVTQNNLQELKEIWDQWNNEVRQLFYSNYGDLPYLIDMKIDKRLFQAIAQFWNPAYSCFTFGKVNLVPTIEEYMALLRCSNIQVDKVYSKDVNVPTFLKRLMNITGMSEQWVIARIKQKGDSKCIPWKNLKDIILAHPDAMKKVDVFALSIYGLVVFPRHWDMLTRQSLTYLISLIREFHQSRQF
;
A
#
# COMPACT_ATOMS: atom_id res chain seq x y z
N MET A 1 -15.62 22.00 5.44
CA MET A 1 -15.16 22.94 4.40
C MET A 1 -15.19 22.17 3.09
N THR A 2 -16.12 22.50 2.21
CA THR A 2 -16.29 21.83 0.91
C THR A 2 -15.22 22.31 -0.06
N GLN A 3 -14.59 21.38 -0.77
CA GLN A 3 -13.57 21.69 -1.79
C GLN A 3 -14.10 22.66 -2.88
N ARG A 4 -15.43 22.73 -3.05
CA ARG A 4 -16.12 23.61 -4.00
C ARG A 4 -16.08 25.11 -3.68
N GLU A 5 -15.80 25.53 -2.44
CA GLU A 5 -16.00 26.94 -2.06
C GLU A 5 -14.71 27.76 -1.94
N LYS A 6 -13.54 27.13 -1.78
CA LYS A 6 -12.23 27.80 -1.78
C LYS A 6 -11.16 26.85 -2.31
N CYS A 7 -10.51 27.19 -3.43
CA CYS A 7 -9.49 26.39 -4.12
C CYS A 7 -10.02 25.12 -4.83
N ASP A 8 -11.05 25.26 -5.66
CA ASP A 8 -11.37 24.21 -6.63
C ASP A 8 -10.37 24.30 -7.80
N SER A 9 -9.68 23.18 -8.11
CA SER A 9 -8.74 23.07 -9.23
C SER A 9 -9.44 22.79 -10.57
N LEU A 10 -10.76 22.66 -10.55
CA LEU A 10 -11.60 22.45 -11.73
C LEU A 10 -12.13 23.79 -12.29
N VAL A 11 -12.41 23.80 -13.59
CA VAL A 11 -12.92 24.99 -14.29
C VAL A 11 -14.27 25.41 -13.70
N GLU A 12 -14.46 26.72 -13.53
CA GLU A 12 -15.73 27.29 -13.04
C GLU A 12 -16.90 26.81 -13.92
N GLY A 13 -17.91 26.20 -13.28
CA GLY A 13 -19.06 25.57 -13.97
C GLY A 13 -18.90 24.07 -14.27
N TYR A 14 -17.79 23.42 -13.87
CA TYR A 14 -17.64 21.97 -14.03
C TYR A 14 -18.66 21.21 -13.17
N VAL A 15 -19.56 20.47 -13.84
CA VAL A 15 -20.50 19.54 -13.20
C VAL A 15 -19.90 18.14 -13.33
N SER A 16 -19.56 17.53 -12.20
CA SER A 16 -19.10 16.14 -12.16
C SER A 16 -20.27 15.21 -12.50
N GLU A 17 -20.20 14.57 -13.65
CA GLU A 17 -21.10 13.49 -14.04
C GLU A 17 -20.71 12.23 -13.24
N LEU A 18 -21.47 11.91 -12.20
CA LEU A 18 -21.41 10.60 -11.56
C LEU A 18 -22.11 9.61 -12.49
N TRP A 19 -21.42 8.53 -12.84
CA TRP A 19 -21.96 7.52 -13.73
C TRP A 19 -23.16 6.83 -13.09
N ASP A 20 -24.26 6.65 -13.85
CA ASP A 20 -25.47 5.94 -13.39
C ASP A 20 -25.19 4.48 -12.97
N PHE A 21 -24.09 3.90 -13.48
CA PHE A 21 -23.65 2.56 -13.14
C PHE A 21 -22.12 2.43 -13.21
N THR A 22 -21.50 1.97 -12.12
CA THR A 22 -20.07 1.61 -12.09
C THR A 22 -19.92 0.08 -12.14
N ARG A 23 -19.32 -0.43 -13.22
CA ARG A 23 -19.05 -1.87 -13.34
C ARG A 23 -17.83 -2.25 -12.49
N VAL A 24 -18.06 -2.77 -11.30
CA VAL A 24 -16.99 -3.25 -10.40
C VAL A 24 -16.72 -4.73 -10.62
N SER A 25 -15.53 -5.07 -11.11
CA SER A 25 -14.98 -6.43 -11.03
C SER A 25 -14.13 -6.55 -9.77
N VAL A 26 -14.52 -7.43 -8.85
CA VAL A 26 -13.72 -7.75 -7.67
C VAL A 26 -12.88 -8.97 -7.98
N THR A 27 -11.56 -8.79 -7.98
CA THR A 27 -10.57 -9.86 -8.09
C THR A 27 -9.64 -9.78 -6.88
N GLN A 28 -9.50 -10.88 -6.15
CA GLN A 28 -8.80 -10.94 -4.88
C GLN A 28 -7.71 -11.99 -4.95
N ASN A 29 -6.46 -11.60 -4.64
CA ASN A 29 -5.33 -12.54 -4.53
C ASN A 29 -5.65 -13.64 -3.51
N ASN A 30 -5.12 -14.84 -3.74
CA ASN A 30 -5.15 -15.88 -2.72
C ASN A 30 -4.18 -15.49 -1.61
N LEU A 31 -4.71 -15.17 -0.41
CA LEU A 31 -3.92 -14.73 0.73
C LEU A 31 -3.51 -15.88 1.67
N GLN A 32 -3.82 -17.14 1.32
CA GLN A 32 -3.56 -18.30 2.16
C GLN A 32 -2.08 -18.41 2.58
N GLU A 33 -1.15 -18.18 1.63
CA GLU A 33 0.28 -18.24 1.94
C GLU A 33 0.73 -17.10 2.88
N LEU A 34 0.10 -15.92 2.82
CA LEU A 34 0.38 -14.84 3.78
C LEU A 34 -0.10 -15.21 5.18
N LYS A 35 -1.29 -15.83 5.29
CA LYS A 35 -1.83 -16.33 6.56
C LYS A 35 -0.93 -17.38 7.18
N GLU A 36 -0.51 -18.37 6.38
CA GLU A 36 0.39 -19.44 6.84
C GLU A 36 1.71 -18.89 7.39
N ILE A 37 2.31 -17.92 6.70
CA ILE A 37 3.54 -17.27 7.17
C ILE A 37 3.28 -16.54 8.50
N TRP A 38 2.19 -15.77 8.58
CA TRP A 38 1.83 -15.05 9.81
C TRP A 38 1.59 -15.99 10.99
N ASP A 39 0.93 -17.12 10.75
CA ASP A 39 0.59 -18.13 11.74
C ASP A 39 1.82 -18.88 12.28
N GLN A 40 2.88 -18.99 11.47
CA GLN A 40 4.14 -19.63 11.87
C GLN A 40 5.06 -18.71 12.69
N TRP A 41 4.85 -17.39 12.69
CA TRP A 41 5.71 -16.46 13.41
C TRP A 41 5.49 -16.53 14.92
N ASN A 42 6.60 -16.58 15.66
CA ASN A 42 6.58 -16.51 17.11
C ASN A 42 6.20 -15.10 17.59
N ASN A 43 5.97 -14.97 18.91
CA ASN A 43 5.56 -13.70 19.49
C ASN A 43 6.59 -12.58 19.29
N GLU A 44 7.88 -12.88 19.27
CA GLU A 44 8.95 -11.89 19.11
C GLU A 44 8.89 -11.23 17.73
N VAL A 45 8.79 -12.03 16.67
CA VAL A 45 8.69 -11.51 15.30
C VAL A 45 7.36 -10.77 15.08
N ARG A 46 6.27 -11.25 15.68
CA ARG A 46 4.97 -10.55 15.64
C ARG A 46 5.02 -9.21 16.36
N GLN A 47 5.65 -9.13 17.54
CA GLN A 47 5.83 -7.87 18.27
C GLN A 47 6.70 -6.89 17.47
N LEU A 48 7.78 -7.38 16.84
CA LEU A 48 8.57 -6.58 15.92
C LEU A 48 7.72 -6.06 14.76
N PHE A 49 6.79 -6.87 14.24
CA PHE A 49 5.87 -6.42 13.21
C PHE A 49 4.92 -5.32 13.71
N TYR A 50 4.23 -5.54 14.82
CA TYR A 50 3.31 -4.56 15.40
C TYR A 50 4.00 -3.24 15.72
N SER A 51 5.23 -3.27 16.26
CA SER A 51 5.97 -2.05 16.56
C SER A 51 6.31 -1.24 15.30
N ASN A 52 6.47 -1.88 14.14
CA ASN A 52 6.88 -1.19 12.92
C ASN A 52 5.69 -0.84 12.01
N TYR A 53 4.67 -1.68 11.99
CA TYR A 53 3.59 -1.66 10.99
C TYR A 53 2.19 -1.70 11.59
N GLY A 54 2.08 -1.69 12.92
CA GLY A 54 0.81 -1.70 13.61
C GLY A 54 -0.08 -2.89 13.23
N ASP A 55 -1.36 -2.61 13.10
CA ASP A 55 -2.47 -3.54 12.86
C ASP A 55 -2.62 -3.93 11.38
N LEU A 56 -1.60 -3.71 10.55
CA LEU A 56 -1.58 -4.14 9.15
C LEU A 56 -1.89 -5.65 8.93
N PRO A 57 -1.50 -6.61 9.78
CA PRO A 57 -1.78 -8.03 9.56
C PRO A 57 -3.28 -8.35 9.53
N TYR A 58 -4.12 -7.56 10.20
CA TYR A 58 -5.57 -7.75 10.20
C TYR A 58 -6.18 -7.56 8.81
N LEU A 59 -5.50 -6.87 7.89
CA LEU A 59 -5.94 -6.75 6.50
C LEU A 59 -5.97 -8.09 5.76
N ILE A 60 -5.18 -9.07 6.19
CA ILE A 60 -5.11 -10.41 5.56
C ILE A 60 -6.43 -11.18 5.78
N ASP A 61 -7.09 -10.95 6.92
CA ASP A 61 -8.36 -11.59 7.29
C ASP A 61 -9.58 -10.73 6.98
N MET A 62 -9.38 -9.50 6.51
CA MET A 62 -10.46 -8.58 6.21
C MET A 62 -11.34 -9.12 5.08
N LYS A 63 -12.60 -9.41 5.43
CA LYS A 63 -13.60 -9.83 4.45
C LYS A 63 -14.09 -8.62 3.68
N ILE A 64 -13.76 -8.59 2.39
CA ILE A 64 -14.27 -7.57 1.48
C ILE A 64 -15.71 -7.91 1.10
N ASP A 65 -16.67 -7.12 1.59
CA ASP A 65 -18.06 -7.23 1.16
C ASP A 65 -18.21 -6.61 -0.24
N LYS A 66 -18.39 -7.46 -1.24
CA LYS A 66 -18.57 -7.04 -2.64
C LYS A 66 -19.73 -6.07 -2.82
N ARG A 67 -20.84 -6.23 -2.09
CA ARG A 67 -22.01 -5.36 -2.18
C ARG A 67 -21.69 -3.98 -1.60
N LEU A 68 -20.97 -3.92 -0.48
CA LEU A 68 -20.49 -2.66 0.07
C LEU A 68 -19.57 -1.92 -0.90
N PHE A 69 -18.61 -2.63 -1.51
CA PHE A 69 -17.72 -2.04 -2.51
C PHE A 69 -18.48 -1.53 -3.74
N GLN A 70 -19.46 -2.28 -4.23
CA GLN A 70 -20.33 -1.83 -5.31
C GLN A 70 -21.13 -0.57 -4.92
N ALA A 71 -21.69 -0.57 -3.71
CA ALA A 71 -22.47 0.55 -3.18
C ALA A 71 -21.62 1.80 -2.94
N ILE A 72 -20.35 1.68 -2.56
CA ILE A 72 -19.48 2.85 -2.35
C ILE A 72 -18.85 3.35 -3.66
N ALA A 73 -18.62 2.45 -4.63
CA ALA A 73 -18.02 2.81 -5.92
C ALA A 73 -18.87 3.80 -6.72
N GLN A 74 -20.20 3.80 -6.56
CA GLN A 74 -21.09 4.77 -7.23
C GLN A 74 -20.84 6.22 -6.76
N PHE A 75 -20.24 6.40 -5.58
CA PHE A 75 -19.90 7.71 -5.05
C PHE A 75 -18.47 8.13 -5.40
N TRP A 76 -17.69 7.29 -6.08
CA TRP A 76 -16.33 7.63 -6.49
C TRP A 76 -16.37 8.76 -7.53
N ASN A 77 -15.78 9.89 -7.18
CA ASN A 77 -15.61 11.04 -8.05
C ASN A 77 -14.19 11.03 -8.62
N PRO A 78 -14.00 10.65 -9.90
CA PRO A 78 -12.66 10.58 -10.48
C PRO A 78 -12.00 11.96 -10.65
N ALA A 79 -12.78 13.03 -10.80
CA ALA A 79 -12.25 14.39 -10.99
C ALA A 79 -11.53 14.89 -9.72
N TYR A 80 -12.05 14.52 -8.55
CA TYR A 80 -11.49 14.89 -7.26
C TYR A 80 -10.72 13.75 -6.57
N SER A 81 -10.73 12.55 -7.15
CA SER A 81 -10.15 11.34 -6.54
C SER A 81 -10.64 11.07 -5.11
N CYS A 82 -11.95 11.26 -4.88
CA CYS A 82 -12.57 11.14 -3.57
C CYS A 82 -13.98 10.53 -3.67
N PHE A 83 -14.57 10.13 -2.54
CA PHE A 83 -15.98 9.73 -2.52
C PHE A 83 -16.87 10.94 -2.21
N THR A 84 -17.81 11.27 -3.08
CA THR A 84 -18.71 12.41 -2.92
C THR A 84 -20.12 11.95 -2.52
N PHE A 85 -20.56 12.35 -1.33
CA PHE A 85 -21.91 12.12 -0.81
C PHE A 85 -22.66 13.45 -0.74
N GLY A 86 -23.37 13.79 -1.82
CA GLY A 86 -24.06 15.09 -1.93
C GLY A 86 -23.07 16.26 -1.87
N LYS A 87 -23.07 17.00 -0.75
CA LYS A 87 -22.14 18.11 -0.51
C LYS A 87 -20.91 17.72 0.33
N VAL A 88 -20.73 16.45 0.68
CA VAL A 88 -19.60 16.01 1.51
C VAL A 88 -18.62 15.20 0.66
N ASN A 89 -17.34 15.53 0.74
CA ASN A 89 -16.27 14.72 0.16
C ASN A 89 -15.60 13.91 1.28
N LEU A 90 -15.49 12.60 1.08
CA LEU A 90 -14.71 11.70 1.90
C LEU A 90 -13.42 11.38 1.14
N VAL A 91 -12.32 11.94 1.65
CA VAL A 91 -10.96 11.64 1.23
C VAL A 91 -10.30 10.97 2.44
N PRO A 92 -10.02 9.66 2.39
CA PRO A 92 -9.24 9.03 3.45
C PRO A 92 -7.88 9.73 3.57
N THR A 93 -7.64 10.35 4.71
CA THR A 93 -6.40 11.04 5.02
C THR A 93 -5.34 10.05 5.52
N ILE A 94 -4.07 10.44 5.48
CA ILE A 94 -2.99 9.57 5.98
C ILE A 94 -3.18 9.34 7.48
N GLU A 95 -3.62 10.36 8.22
CA GLU A 95 -3.94 10.33 9.63
C GLU A 95 -5.03 9.31 9.97
N GLU A 96 -6.08 9.23 9.17
CA GLU A 96 -7.14 8.22 9.36
C GLU A 96 -6.60 6.80 9.14
N TYR A 97 -5.75 6.58 8.13
CA TYR A 97 -5.10 5.28 7.95
C TYR A 97 -4.15 4.93 9.09
N MET A 98 -3.36 5.89 9.57
CA MET A 98 -2.47 5.68 10.71
C MET A 98 -3.25 5.32 11.98
N ALA A 99 -4.36 6.00 12.24
CA ALA A 99 -5.21 5.73 13.39
C ALA A 99 -5.88 4.35 13.27
N LEU A 100 -6.40 4.02 12.09
CA LEU A 100 -7.03 2.73 11.81
C LEU A 100 -6.05 1.56 11.96
N LEU A 101 -4.84 1.71 11.42
CA LEU A 101 -3.79 0.70 11.47
C LEU A 101 -2.90 0.80 12.71
N ARG A 102 -3.16 1.73 13.63
CA ARG A 102 -2.32 2.00 14.81
C ARG A 102 -0.82 2.12 14.50
N CYS A 103 -0.48 2.74 13.38
CA CYS A 103 0.90 2.97 12.97
C CYS A 103 1.44 4.25 13.64
N SER A 104 1.99 4.13 14.85
CA SER A 104 2.46 5.30 15.63
C SER A 104 3.79 5.91 15.16
N ASN A 105 4.50 5.22 14.28
CA ASN A 105 5.89 5.54 13.94
C ASN A 105 6.04 6.27 12.60
N ILE A 106 4.94 6.75 12.04
CA ILE A 106 4.91 7.45 10.75
C ILE A 106 4.95 8.96 11.03
N GLN A 107 5.96 9.64 10.47
CA GLN A 107 6.06 11.10 10.58
C GLN A 107 5.29 11.75 9.42
N VAL A 108 4.10 12.27 9.75
CA VAL A 108 3.13 12.82 8.79
C VAL A 108 3.70 13.96 7.95
N ASP A 109 4.53 14.80 8.56
CA ASP A 109 5.19 15.95 7.92
C ASP A 109 6.07 15.53 6.74
N LYS A 110 6.72 14.35 6.82
CA LYS A 110 7.53 13.84 5.71
C LYS A 110 6.73 13.12 4.64
N VAL A 111 5.51 12.68 4.93
CA VAL A 111 4.60 12.09 3.93
C VAL A 111 4.14 13.14 2.92
N TYR A 112 3.86 14.35 3.41
CA TYR A 112 3.44 15.47 2.58
C TYR A 112 4.62 16.26 1.99
N SER A 113 5.85 15.92 2.36
CA SER A 113 7.06 16.54 1.81
C SER A 113 7.40 16.00 0.42
N LYS A 114 7.59 16.91 -0.54
CA LYS A 114 7.97 16.57 -1.91
C LYS A 114 9.48 16.37 -1.97
N ASP A 115 9.92 15.12 -1.75
CA ASP A 115 11.33 14.75 -1.87
C ASP A 115 11.90 15.08 -3.26
N VAL A 116 13.03 15.78 -3.28
CA VAL A 116 13.79 16.09 -4.52
C VAL A 116 14.45 14.82 -5.11
N ASN A 117 14.71 13.80 -4.28
CA ASN A 117 15.45 12.58 -4.66
C ASN A 117 14.70 11.30 -4.29
N VAL A 118 13.55 11.07 -4.94
CA VAL A 118 12.76 9.84 -4.77
C VAL A 118 13.56 8.60 -5.24
N PRO A 119 13.91 7.64 -4.36
CA PRO A 119 14.70 6.46 -4.75
C PRO A 119 14.01 5.63 -5.82
N THR A 120 14.79 5.07 -6.75
CA THR A 120 14.28 4.22 -7.84
C THR A 120 13.63 2.94 -7.30
N PHE A 121 12.74 2.32 -8.09
CA PHE A 121 12.10 1.04 -7.76
C PHE A 121 13.11 -0.05 -7.35
N LEU A 122 14.23 -0.12 -8.07
CA LEU A 122 15.34 -1.02 -7.80
C LEU A 122 15.98 -0.75 -6.43
N LYS A 123 16.38 0.49 -6.16
CA LYS A 123 17.00 0.88 -4.89
C LYS A 123 16.08 0.63 -3.69
N ARG A 124 14.77 0.83 -3.86
CA ARG A 124 13.76 0.53 -2.83
C ARG A 124 13.70 -0.96 -2.50
N LEU A 125 13.65 -1.81 -3.53
CA LEU A 125 13.62 -3.26 -3.34
C LEU A 125 14.89 -3.76 -2.67
N MET A 126 16.07 -3.24 -3.04
CA MET A 126 17.33 -3.57 -2.36
C MET A 126 17.27 -3.24 -0.86
N ASN A 127 16.80 -2.05 -0.51
CA ASN A 127 16.72 -1.62 0.88
C ASN A 127 15.75 -2.48 1.72
N ILE A 128 14.57 -2.79 1.18
CA ILE A 128 13.55 -3.57 1.88
C ILE A 128 13.98 -5.04 2.00
N THR A 129 14.47 -5.63 0.91
CA THR A 129 14.80 -7.06 0.87
C THR A 129 16.17 -7.39 1.46
N GLY A 130 17.07 -6.41 1.55
CA GLY A 130 18.48 -6.65 1.90
C GLY A 130 19.30 -7.32 0.80
N MET A 131 18.74 -7.49 -0.41
CA MET A 131 19.38 -8.21 -1.50
C MET A 131 20.26 -7.32 -2.38
N SER A 132 21.25 -7.94 -3.04
CA SER A 132 22.12 -7.25 -3.99
C SER A 132 21.36 -6.72 -5.20
N GLU A 133 21.92 -5.71 -5.85
CA GLU A 133 21.35 -5.11 -7.05
C GLU A 133 21.13 -6.15 -8.15
N GLN A 134 22.12 -7.04 -8.37
CA GLN A 134 22.05 -8.09 -9.38
C GLN A 134 20.92 -9.08 -9.09
N TRP A 135 20.71 -9.43 -7.81
CA TRP A 135 19.63 -10.32 -7.42
C TRP A 135 18.26 -9.71 -7.72
N VAL A 136 18.10 -8.41 -7.45
CA VAL A 136 16.86 -7.67 -7.66
C VAL A 136 16.60 -7.49 -9.16
N ILE A 137 17.59 -7.02 -9.94
CA ILE A 137 17.46 -6.84 -11.39
C ILE A 137 17.00 -8.14 -12.07
N ALA A 138 17.60 -9.28 -11.70
CA ALA A 138 17.27 -10.57 -12.29
C ALA A 138 15.83 -11.04 -12.03
N ARG A 139 15.14 -10.47 -11.03
CA ARG A 139 13.80 -10.89 -10.58
C ARG A 139 12.71 -9.85 -10.84
N ILE A 140 13.09 -8.61 -11.17
CA ILE A 140 12.15 -7.61 -11.67
C ILE A 140 11.66 -8.04 -13.05
N LYS A 141 10.34 -8.04 -13.23
CA LYS A 141 9.68 -8.26 -14.51
C LYS A 141 8.93 -7.01 -14.97
N GLN A 142 8.91 -6.79 -16.27
CA GLN A 142 8.04 -5.79 -16.90
C GLN A 142 6.70 -6.45 -17.22
N LYS A 143 5.60 -5.87 -16.74
CA LYS A 143 4.22 -6.31 -17.05
C LYS A 143 3.39 -5.09 -17.41
N GLY A 144 3.07 -4.96 -18.70
CA GLY A 144 2.58 -3.70 -19.27
C GLY A 144 3.56 -2.56 -18.97
N ASP A 145 3.04 -1.43 -18.50
CA ASP A 145 3.84 -0.24 -18.16
C ASP A 145 4.50 -0.32 -16.77
N SER A 146 4.32 -1.43 -16.05
CA SER A 146 4.76 -1.56 -14.65
C SER A 146 5.92 -2.53 -14.47
N LYS A 147 6.94 -2.08 -13.74
CA LYS A 147 7.93 -2.97 -13.12
C LYS A 147 7.31 -3.65 -11.91
N CYS A 148 7.53 -4.95 -11.80
CA CYS A 148 6.98 -5.78 -10.73
C CYS A 148 7.96 -6.85 -10.25
N ILE A 149 7.76 -7.31 -9.02
CA ILE A 149 8.47 -8.47 -8.45
C ILE A 149 7.45 -9.58 -8.16
N PRO A 150 7.67 -10.83 -8.57
CA PRO A 150 6.76 -11.92 -8.28
C PRO A 150 6.69 -12.22 -6.78
N TRP A 151 5.50 -12.56 -6.29
CA TRP A 151 5.26 -12.90 -4.89
C TRP A 151 6.15 -14.05 -4.41
N LYS A 152 6.32 -15.10 -5.24
CA LYS A 152 7.22 -16.24 -4.93
C LYS A 152 8.62 -15.79 -4.51
N ASN A 153 9.18 -14.78 -5.19
CA ASN A 153 10.50 -14.26 -4.86
C ASN A 153 10.55 -13.56 -3.50
N LEU A 154 9.47 -12.87 -3.11
CA LEU A 154 9.36 -12.23 -1.80
C LEU A 154 9.09 -13.27 -0.70
N LYS A 155 8.26 -14.28 -0.99
CA LYS A 155 8.01 -15.42 -0.10
C LYS A 155 9.31 -16.14 0.25
N ASP A 156 10.15 -16.43 -0.74
CA ASP A 156 11.45 -17.07 -0.54
C ASP A 156 12.35 -16.23 0.40
N ILE A 157 12.33 -14.90 0.29
CA ILE A 157 13.04 -14.00 1.20
C ILE A 157 12.47 -14.10 2.61
N ILE A 158 11.14 -13.98 2.77
CA ILE A 158 10.50 -14.02 4.10
C ILE A 158 10.81 -15.32 4.84
N LEU A 159 10.90 -16.44 4.13
CA LEU A 159 11.20 -17.74 4.73
C LEU A 159 12.70 -17.90 5.05
N ALA A 160 13.60 -17.47 4.15
CA ALA A 160 15.02 -17.79 4.25
C ALA A 160 15.90 -16.68 4.87
N HIS A 161 15.43 -15.43 4.94
CA HIS A 161 16.31 -14.31 5.32
C HIS A 161 16.76 -14.40 6.79
N PRO A 162 18.06 -14.25 7.10
CA PRO A 162 18.55 -14.38 8.47
C PRO A 162 18.10 -13.23 9.38
N ASP A 163 18.02 -12.01 8.83
CA ASP A 163 17.53 -10.82 9.54
C ASP A 163 16.01 -10.82 9.66
N ALA A 164 15.50 -10.85 10.90
CA ALA A 164 14.08 -10.78 11.22
C ALA A 164 13.43 -9.47 10.74
N MET A 165 14.15 -8.35 10.80
CA MET A 165 13.63 -7.07 10.33
C MET A 165 13.36 -7.10 8.82
N LYS A 166 14.26 -7.71 8.03
CA LYS A 166 14.04 -7.87 6.58
C LYS A 166 12.87 -8.79 6.28
N LYS A 167 12.65 -9.84 7.06
CA LYS A 167 11.46 -10.68 6.93
C LYS A 167 10.18 -9.87 7.13
N VAL A 168 10.15 -9.06 8.18
CA VAL A 168 9.02 -8.19 8.54
C VAL A 168 8.79 -7.11 7.47
N ASP A 169 9.86 -6.43 7.01
CA ASP A 169 9.80 -5.42 5.95
C ASP A 169 9.22 -5.99 4.64
N VAL A 170 9.68 -7.18 4.24
CA VAL A 170 9.21 -7.86 3.02
C VAL A 170 7.78 -8.37 3.19
N PHE A 171 7.41 -8.87 4.37
CA PHE A 171 6.04 -9.29 4.64
C PHE A 171 5.06 -8.11 4.59
N ALA A 172 5.42 -6.96 5.18
CA ALA A 172 4.64 -5.74 5.09
C ALA A 172 4.47 -5.30 3.64
N LEU A 173 5.56 -5.27 2.87
CA LEU A 173 5.53 -5.00 1.44
C LEU A 173 4.52 -5.91 0.71
N SER A 174 4.48 -7.19 1.05
CA SER A 174 3.56 -8.14 0.46
C SER A 174 2.10 -7.93 0.82
N ILE A 175 1.78 -7.54 2.06
CA ILE A 175 0.41 -7.15 2.41
C ILE A 175 -0.02 -5.94 1.57
N TYR A 176 0.81 -4.91 1.45
CA TYR A 176 0.46 -3.74 0.64
C TYR A 176 0.32 -4.07 -0.85
N GLY A 177 1.20 -4.91 -1.40
CA GLY A 177 1.15 -5.25 -2.82
C GLY A 177 0.03 -6.22 -3.19
N LEU A 178 -0.32 -7.15 -2.30
CA LEU A 178 -1.31 -8.19 -2.58
C LEU A 178 -2.72 -7.86 -2.06
N VAL A 179 -2.82 -7.04 -1.01
CA VAL A 179 -4.11 -6.69 -0.37
C VAL A 179 -4.53 -5.26 -0.70
N VAL A 180 -3.65 -4.28 -0.48
CA VAL A 180 -4.01 -2.85 -0.59
C VAL A 180 -3.98 -2.36 -2.04
N PHE A 181 -2.96 -2.76 -2.81
CA PHE A 181 -2.78 -2.35 -4.21
C PHE A 181 -2.61 -3.53 -5.17
N PRO A 182 -3.59 -4.46 -5.23
CA PRO A 182 -3.54 -5.60 -6.13
C PRO A 182 -3.69 -5.12 -7.58
N ARG A 183 -2.58 -5.10 -8.33
CA ARG A 183 -2.59 -4.71 -9.76
C ARG A 183 -2.48 -5.91 -10.69
N HIS A 184 -1.77 -6.94 -10.28
CA HIS A 184 -1.56 -8.17 -11.03
C HIS A 184 -1.54 -9.36 -10.06
N TRP A 185 -2.09 -10.49 -10.49
CA TRP A 185 -2.05 -11.74 -9.74
C TRP A 185 -0.61 -12.10 -9.35
N ASP A 186 -0.42 -12.36 -8.06
CA ASP A 186 0.84 -12.82 -7.46
C ASP A 186 2.06 -11.96 -7.80
N MET A 187 1.86 -10.65 -8.03
CA MET A 187 2.93 -9.72 -8.38
C MET A 187 2.74 -8.36 -7.71
N LEU A 188 3.83 -7.81 -7.19
CA LEU A 188 3.83 -6.50 -6.56
C LEU A 188 4.38 -5.45 -7.54
N THR A 189 3.72 -4.29 -7.64
CA THR A 189 4.04 -3.28 -8.65
C THR A 189 4.66 -2.02 -8.05
N ARG A 190 5.25 -1.17 -8.91
CA ARG A 190 5.73 0.16 -8.52
C ARG A 190 4.67 0.99 -7.78
N GLN A 191 3.40 0.90 -8.16
CA GLN A 191 2.31 1.65 -7.51
C GLN A 191 2.13 1.23 -6.05
N SER A 192 2.19 -0.08 -5.79
CA SER A 192 2.16 -0.66 -4.44
C SER A 192 3.29 -0.10 -3.57
N LEU A 193 4.47 0.13 -4.15
CA LEU A 193 5.62 0.77 -3.49
C LEU A 193 5.54 2.30 -3.39
N THR A 194 4.76 2.98 -4.22
CA THR A 194 4.58 4.43 -4.13
C THR A 194 3.73 4.79 -2.91
N TYR A 195 2.64 4.06 -2.68
CA TYR A 195 1.76 4.27 -1.52
C TYR A 195 2.28 3.64 -0.23
N LEU A 196 2.99 2.50 -0.31
CA LEU A 196 3.79 2.00 0.82
C LEU A 196 4.71 3.10 1.36
N ILE A 197 5.24 3.97 0.49
CA ILE A 197 6.23 4.98 0.90
C ILE A 197 5.62 6.25 1.48
N SER A 198 4.37 6.59 1.16
CA SER A 198 3.63 7.57 1.95
C SER A 198 3.28 7.06 3.35
N LEU A 199 3.26 5.74 3.61
CA LEU A 199 2.96 5.20 4.94
C LEU A 199 4.17 4.58 5.67
N ILE A 200 5.28 4.24 5.01
CA ILE A 200 6.36 3.42 5.63
C ILE A 200 7.77 4.04 5.46
N ARG A 201 7.98 5.08 4.65
CA ARG A 201 9.36 5.52 4.32
C ARG A 201 10.01 6.47 5.31
N GLU A 202 10.01 6.07 6.57
CA GLU A 202 10.92 6.63 7.57
C GLU A 202 11.58 5.64 8.52
N PHE A 203 11.36 4.34 8.37
CA PHE A 203 11.93 3.39 9.32
C PHE A 203 13.42 3.06 9.13
N HIS A 204 14.03 3.39 7.99
CA HIS A 204 15.44 3.03 7.72
C HIS A 204 16.37 4.21 7.40
N GLN A 205 15.89 5.46 7.35
CA GLN A 205 16.78 6.63 7.20
C GLN A 205 17.24 7.26 8.52
N SER A 206 16.80 6.73 9.67
CA SER A 206 17.11 7.24 11.01
C SER A 206 18.04 6.33 11.84
N ARG A 207 18.69 5.33 11.23
CA ARG A 207 19.77 4.52 11.86
C ARG A 207 21.16 4.73 11.25
N GLN A 208 21.41 5.92 10.72
CA GLN A 208 22.76 6.41 10.45
C GLN A 208 22.88 7.87 10.90
N PHE A 209 22.70 8.06 12.20
CA PHE A 209 23.59 8.86 13.05
C PHE A 209 23.74 8.13 14.38
#